data_AF-A0AAV6UYP3-F1
#
_entry.id   AF-A0AAV6UYP3-F1
#
_cell.length_a   1.000
_cell.length_b   1.000
_cell.length_c   1.000
_cell.angle_alpha   90.00
_cell.angle_beta   90.00
_cell.angle_gamma   90.00
#
_symmetry.space_group_name_H-M   'P 1'
#
loop_
_entity.id
_entity.type
_entity.pdbx_description
1 polymer ?
#
loop_
_entity_poly.entity_id
_entity_poly.type
_entity_poly.pdbx_seq_one_letter_code
_entity_poly.pdbx_strand_id
1 'polypeptide(L)'
;MDFVPKDHLSVSRCLFHGCFLCYDANVVNPISRIKMGVLFRQTAEMTEKPRTAGYQVLEKWEHEFQKDKKSDPQLKPFLESHELQDRLNPRDAFFGGRSNAIQLFYEGNAKYSFIDFTS
;
A
#
# COMPACT_ATOMS: atom_id res chain seq x y z
N MET A 1 -19.49 -19.79 -19.40
CA MET A 1 -19.15 -18.54 -18.70
C MET A 1 -17.65 -18.55 -18.58
N ASP A 2 -16.97 -17.86 -19.48
CA ASP A 2 -15.51 -17.85 -19.51
C ASP A 2 -15.01 -17.03 -18.33
N PHE A 3 -14.29 -17.69 -17.43
CA PHE A 3 -13.69 -17.05 -16.26
C PHE A 3 -12.50 -16.24 -16.76
N VAL A 4 -12.71 -14.94 -17.01
CA VAL A 4 -11.62 -14.00 -17.29
C VAL A 4 -10.78 -13.90 -16.01
N PRO A 5 -9.49 -14.30 -16.01
CA PRO A 5 -8.64 -14.15 -14.84
C PRO A 5 -8.64 -12.69 -14.39
N LYS A 6 -8.94 -12.45 -13.12
CA LYS A 6 -8.78 -11.11 -12.55
C LYS A 6 -7.30 -10.96 -12.21
N ASP A 7 -6.57 -10.25 -13.05
CA ASP A 7 -5.17 -9.95 -12.81
C ASP A 7 -5.04 -8.93 -11.66
N HIS A 8 -4.17 -9.24 -10.70
CA HIS A 8 -3.83 -8.36 -9.60
C HIS A 8 -2.33 -8.07 -9.65
N LEU A 9 -1.95 -6.86 -10.03
CA LEU A 9 -0.57 -6.40 -9.97
C LEU A 9 -0.26 -5.87 -8.57
N SER A 10 0.75 -6.46 -7.92
CA SER A 10 1.29 -6.00 -6.64
C SER A 10 2.72 -5.51 -6.83
N VAL A 11 3.03 -4.33 -6.31
CA VAL A 11 4.40 -3.79 -6.29
C VAL A 11 4.86 -3.60 -4.86
N SER A 12 5.83 -4.42 -4.45
CA SER A 12 6.32 -4.48 -3.07
C SER A 12 7.60 -3.67 -2.90
N ARG A 13 7.54 -2.59 -2.10
CA ARG A 13 8.73 -1.83 -1.70
C ARG A 13 9.61 -2.64 -0.75
N CYS A 14 10.89 -2.77 -1.09
CA CYS A 14 11.79 -3.70 -0.42
C CYS A 14 11.92 -3.42 1.08
N LEU A 15 11.99 -2.12 1.44
CA LEU A 15 12.13 -1.70 2.82
C LEU A 15 10.89 -2.07 3.66
N PHE A 16 9.69 -1.79 3.17
CA PHE A 16 8.44 -1.96 3.94
C PHE A 16 7.97 -3.42 3.99
N HIS A 17 8.32 -4.20 2.96
CA HIS A 17 7.89 -5.59 2.83
C HIS A 17 9.00 -6.61 3.15
N GLY A 18 10.18 -6.14 3.58
CA GLY A 18 11.25 -7.01 4.06
C GLY A 18 11.85 -7.92 2.98
N CYS A 19 12.20 -7.36 1.83
CA CYS A 19 12.78 -8.15 0.74
C CYS A 19 14.02 -8.94 1.19
N PHE A 20 13.99 -10.27 1.05
CA PHE A 20 15.07 -11.17 1.47
C PHE A 20 16.35 -11.05 0.62
N LEU A 21 16.25 -10.51 -0.59
CA LEU A 21 17.41 -10.24 -1.46
C LEU A 21 18.13 -8.94 -1.09
N CYS A 22 17.40 -7.95 -0.58
CA CYS A 22 17.96 -6.64 -0.24
C CYS A 22 18.41 -6.53 1.21
N TYR A 23 17.80 -7.31 2.11
CA TYR A 23 18.02 -7.21 3.55
C TYR A 23 18.09 -8.58 4.22
N ASP A 24 18.95 -8.71 5.22
CA ASP A 24 18.99 -9.89 6.07
C ASP A 24 17.72 -9.99 6.94
N ALA A 25 17.20 -11.22 7.11
CA ALA A 25 15.94 -11.47 7.81
C ALA A 25 15.94 -11.02 9.28
N ASN A 26 17.11 -10.96 9.93
CA ASN A 26 17.25 -10.58 11.33
C ASN A 26 17.41 -9.08 11.54
N VAL A 27 17.66 -8.31 10.47
CA VAL A 27 17.75 -6.85 10.54
C VAL A 27 16.40 -6.29 10.97
N VAL A 28 16.43 -5.36 11.93
CA VAL A 28 15.24 -4.63 12.37
C VAL A 28 15.01 -3.47 11.41
N ASN A 29 13.83 -3.41 10.82
CA ASN A 29 13.43 -2.31 9.98
C ASN A 29 13.43 -0.99 10.78
N PRO A 30 14.05 0.09 10.28
CA PRO A 30 14.20 1.33 11.05
C PRO A 30 12.88 2.09 11.24
N ILE A 31 11.88 1.85 10.38
CA ILE A 31 10.57 2.52 10.39
C ILE A 31 9.59 1.74 11.24
N SER A 32 9.35 0.46 10.91
CA SER A 32 8.35 -0.36 11.60
C SER A 32 8.86 -1.00 12.90
N ARG A 33 10.18 -0.97 13.15
CA ARG A 33 10.84 -1.64 14.29
C ARG A 33 10.59 -3.15 14.37
N ILE A 34 10.20 -3.75 13.24
CA ILE A 34 9.96 -5.19 13.08
C ILE A 34 11.11 -5.79 12.27
N LYS A 35 11.47 -7.05 12.54
CA LYS A 35 12.47 -7.78 11.75
C LYS A 35 12.05 -7.91 10.28
N MET A 36 12.96 -7.73 9.35
CA MET A 36 12.70 -7.84 7.91
C MET A 36 12.07 -9.18 7.52
N GLY A 37 12.53 -10.30 8.12
CA GLY A 37 11.95 -11.61 7.87
C GLY A 37 10.51 -11.78 8.38
N VAL A 38 10.05 -10.95 9.33
CA VAL A 38 8.64 -10.91 9.75
C VAL A 38 7.81 -10.15 8.72
N LEU A 39 8.30 -8.98 8.26
CA LEU A 39 7.63 -8.21 7.20
C LEU A 39 7.49 -9.01 5.91
N PHE A 40 8.51 -9.79 5.56
CA PHE A 40 8.47 -10.69 4.41
C PHE A 40 7.33 -11.71 4.52
N ARG A 41 7.23 -12.39 5.67
CA ARG A 41 6.17 -13.38 5.91
C ARG A 41 4.78 -12.76 5.87
N GLN A 42 4.61 -11.60 6.52
CA GLN A 42 3.35 -10.86 6.46
C GLN A 42 2.97 -10.47 5.03
N THR A 43 3.95 -10.08 4.22
CA THR A 43 3.72 -9.76 2.80
C THR A 43 3.30 -11.00 2.02
N ALA A 44 3.98 -12.13 2.21
CA ALA A 44 3.60 -13.39 1.58
C ALA A 44 2.16 -13.80 1.96
N GLU A 45 1.79 -13.72 3.24
CA GLU A 45 0.42 -14.00 3.70
C GLU A 45 -0.62 -13.05 3.08
N MET A 46 -0.29 -11.77 2.92
CA MET A 46 -1.17 -10.80 2.23
C MET A 46 -1.34 -11.14 0.75
N THR A 47 -0.28 -11.57 0.08
CA THR A 47 -0.29 -11.96 -1.33
C THR A 47 -1.02 -13.28 -1.57
N GLU A 48 -1.01 -14.21 -0.61
CA GLU A 48 -1.76 -15.48 -0.70
C GLU A 48 -3.28 -15.31 -0.63
N LYS A 49 -3.78 -14.27 0.06
CA LYS A 49 -5.23 -14.00 0.14
C LYS A 49 -5.90 -13.79 -1.23
N PRO A 50 -5.43 -12.88 -2.11
CA PRO A 50 -5.98 -12.77 -3.46
C PRO A 50 -5.73 -14.01 -4.31
N ARG A 51 -4.59 -14.70 -4.16
CA ARG A 51 -4.33 -15.97 -4.89
C ARG A 51 -5.37 -17.03 -4.56
N THR A 52 -5.66 -17.24 -3.28
CA THR A 52 -6.67 -18.20 -2.81
C THR A 52 -8.10 -17.80 -3.21
N ALA A 53 -8.37 -16.51 -3.40
CA ALA A 53 -9.63 -16.01 -3.94
C ALA A 53 -9.75 -16.15 -5.49
N GLY A 54 -8.78 -16.77 -6.15
CA GLY A 54 -8.81 -17.04 -7.59
C GLY A 54 -8.24 -15.93 -8.47
N TYR A 55 -7.52 -14.96 -7.90
CA TYR A 55 -6.84 -13.92 -8.66
C TYR A 55 -5.45 -14.38 -9.11
N GLN A 56 -5.06 -14.00 -10.32
CA GLN A 56 -3.68 -14.15 -10.78
C GLN A 56 -2.87 -12.97 -10.24
N VAL A 57 -2.05 -13.22 -9.22
CA VAL A 57 -1.21 -12.17 -8.63
C VAL A 57 0.15 -12.13 -9.31
N LEU A 58 0.40 -11.04 -10.03
CA LEU A 58 1.70 -10.67 -10.58
C LEU A 58 2.39 -9.77 -9.57
N GLU A 59 3.46 -10.26 -8.94
CA GLU A 59 4.22 -9.49 -7.97
C GLU A 59 5.53 -8.99 -8.60
N LYS A 60 5.85 -7.71 -8.37
CA LYS A 60 7.11 -7.10 -8.76
C LYS A 60 7.75 -6.40 -7.56
N TRP A 61 9.00 -6.71 -7.27
CA TRP A 61 9.72 -6.04 -6.19
C TRP A 61 10.38 -4.75 -6.67
N GLU A 62 10.48 -3.77 -5.77
CA GLU A 62 11.06 -2.47 -6.07
C GLU A 62 12.47 -2.58 -6.69
N HIS A 63 13.33 -3.44 -6.15
CA HIS A 63 14.70 -3.59 -6.68
C HIS A 63 14.73 -4.16 -8.10
N GLU A 64 13.78 -5.03 -8.45
CA GLU A 64 13.62 -5.56 -9.81
C GLU A 64 13.15 -4.46 -10.74
N PHE A 65 12.14 -3.68 -10.33
CA PHE A 65 11.66 -2.56 -11.12
C PHE A 65 12.74 -1.49 -11.33
N GLN A 66 13.55 -1.21 -10.31
CA GLN A 66 14.69 -0.29 -10.43
C GLN A 66 15.77 -0.82 -11.38
N LYS A 67 15.95 -2.15 -11.45
CA LYS A 67 16.84 -2.78 -12.43
C LYS A 67 16.26 -2.65 -13.84
N ASP A 68 14.98 -2.95 -14.03
CA ASP A 68 14.30 -2.83 -15.32
C ASP A 68 14.37 -1.40 -15.85
N LYS A 69 14.17 -0.39 -14.99
CA LYS A 69 14.34 1.03 -15.37
C LYS A 69 15.70 1.38 -15.96
N LYS A 70 16.74 0.60 -15.62
CA LYS A 70 18.11 0.80 -16.13
C LYS A 70 18.41 -0.04 -17.36
N SER A 71 17.83 -1.24 -17.45
CA SER A 71 18.14 -2.21 -18.50
C SER A 71 17.16 -2.21 -19.66
N ASP A 72 15.92 -1.79 -19.46
CA ASP A 72 14.88 -1.76 -20.48
C ASP A 72 14.86 -0.39 -21.18
N PRO A 73 15.30 -0.30 -22.45
CA PRO A 73 15.33 0.94 -23.20
C PRO A 73 13.94 1.47 -23.57
N GLN A 74 12.88 0.65 -23.51
CA GLN A 74 11.50 1.05 -23.79
C GLN A 74 10.77 1.55 -22.55
N LEU A 75 11.18 1.08 -21.36
CA LEU A 75 10.54 1.45 -20.10
C LEU A 75 10.77 2.93 -19.74
N LYS A 76 11.94 3.48 -20.05
CA LYS A 76 12.25 4.88 -19.74
C LYS A 76 11.37 5.88 -20.53
N PRO A 77 11.25 5.80 -21.87
CA PRO A 77 10.30 6.62 -22.63
C PRO A 77 8.85 6.43 -22.21
N PHE A 78 8.46 5.20 -21.84
CA PHE A 78 7.11 4.94 -21.32
C PHE A 78 6.86 5.70 -20.01
N LEU A 79 7.78 5.64 -19.05
CA LEU A 79 7.65 6.37 -17.78
C LEU A 79 7.70 7.89 -17.95
N GLU A 80 8.45 8.39 -18.93
CA GLU A 80 8.53 9.84 -19.23
C GLU A 80 7.27 10.36 -19.94
N SER A 81 6.61 9.53 -20.75
CA SER A 81 5.35 9.88 -21.43
C SER A 81 4.12 9.68 -20.55
N HIS A 82 4.25 8.97 -19.42
CA HIS A 82 3.16 8.72 -18.51
C HIS A 82 2.99 9.87 -17.51
N GLU A 83 1.85 10.56 -17.55
CA GLU A 83 1.48 11.52 -16.50
C GLU A 83 1.19 10.75 -15.20
N LEU A 84 2.09 10.87 -14.22
CA LEU A 84 1.81 10.40 -12.87
C LEU A 84 0.68 11.27 -12.30
N GLN A 85 -0.53 10.70 -12.25
CA GLN A 85 -1.62 11.30 -11.50
C GLN A 85 -1.16 11.45 -10.05
N ASP A 86 -1.21 12.68 -9.54
CA ASP A 86 -0.95 12.94 -8.14
C ASP A 86 -1.88 12.10 -7.26
N ARG A 87 -1.41 11.79 -6.05
CA ARG A 87 -2.25 11.10 -5.07
C ARG A 87 -3.53 11.89 -4.91
N LEU A 88 -4.67 11.22 -5.02
CA LEU A 88 -5.96 11.79 -4.66
C LEU A 88 -5.84 12.45 -3.30
N ASN A 89 -5.96 13.77 -3.27
CA ASN A 89 -5.99 14.51 -2.03
C ASN A 89 -7.32 14.17 -1.34
N PRO A 90 -7.31 13.49 -0.19
CA PRO A 90 -8.56 13.11 0.48
C PRO A 90 -9.43 14.32 0.82
N ARG A 91 -8.83 15.52 0.98
CA ARG A 91 -9.56 16.78 1.19
C ARG A 91 -10.41 17.16 -0.01
N ASP A 92 -9.99 16.80 -1.21
CA ASP A 92 -10.73 17.11 -2.43
C ASP A 92 -11.96 16.21 -2.61
N ALA A 93 -12.02 15.06 -1.91
CA ALA A 93 -13.21 14.22 -1.84
C ALA A 93 -14.32 14.79 -0.93
N PHE A 94 -14.03 15.82 -0.11
CA PHE A 94 -15.01 16.44 0.81
C PHE A 94 -15.76 17.63 0.20
N PHE A 95 -15.55 17.98 -1.07
CA PHE A 95 -16.31 19.04 -1.72
C PHE A 95 -17.62 18.51 -2.31
N GLY A 96 -18.58 18.26 -1.42
CA GLY A 96 -19.86 17.68 -1.78
C GLY A 96 -21.00 17.86 -0.78
N GLY A 97 -21.08 19.02 -0.10
CA GLY A 97 -22.35 19.49 0.46
C GLY A 97 -22.53 19.39 1.99
N ARG A 98 -22.52 20.58 2.63
CA ARG A 98 -23.22 20.99 3.85
C ARG A 98 -23.74 19.88 4.78
N SER A 99 -23.06 19.66 5.91
CA SER A 99 -23.54 19.99 7.28
C SER A 99 -22.85 19.14 8.33
N ASN A 100 -22.29 19.82 9.32
CA ASN A 100 -21.76 19.29 10.58
C ASN A 100 -22.66 18.24 11.22
N ALA A 101 -22.14 17.05 11.50
CA ALA A 101 -22.64 16.21 12.59
C ALA A 101 -21.79 16.46 13.84
N ILE A 102 -21.71 17.70 14.30
CA ILE A 102 -21.20 17.99 15.64
C ILE A 102 -22.42 17.96 16.56
N GLN A 103 -22.59 16.87 17.31
CA GLN A 103 -23.55 16.85 18.41
C GLN A 103 -22.88 17.50 19.64
N LEU A 104 -23.09 18.80 19.82
CA LEU A 104 -22.71 19.55 21.02
C LEU A 104 -23.82 19.44 22.09
N PHE A 105 -24.22 18.23 22.50
CA PHE A 105 -24.80 18.00 23.84
C PHE A 105 -25.05 16.51 24.09
N TYR A 106 -24.53 16.00 25.21
CA TYR A 106 -24.95 14.72 25.80
C TYR A 106 -24.97 14.89 27.32
N GLU A 107 -26.14 14.74 27.93
CA GLU A 107 -26.29 14.68 29.38
C GLU A 107 -26.41 13.21 29.78
N GLY A 108 -25.29 12.63 30.21
CA GLY A 108 -25.18 11.24 30.66
C GLY A 108 -23.74 10.85 30.98
N ASN A 109 -23.55 9.98 31.97
CA ASN A 109 -22.23 9.50 32.40
C ASN A 109 -21.64 8.49 31.40
N ALA A 110 -21.28 8.93 30.20
CA ALA A 110 -20.55 8.11 29.24
C ALA A 110 -19.14 8.70 29.02
N LYS A 111 -18.13 7.97 29.48
CA LYS A 111 -16.73 8.23 29.13
C LYS A 111 -16.49 7.78 27.69
N TYR A 112 -16.56 8.73 26.75
CA TYR A 112 -15.99 8.54 25.41
C TYR A 112 -14.67 9.31 25.34
N SER A 113 -13.58 8.59 25.12
CA SER A 113 -12.29 9.18 24.76
C SER A 113 -12.35 9.57 23.28
N PHE A 114 -12.67 10.83 23.00
CA PHE A 114 -12.45 11.41 21.69
C PHE A 114 -10.95 11.65 21.53
N ILE A 115 -10.32 10.96 20.57
CA ILE A 115 -8.96 11.28 20.15
C ILE A 115 -9.10 12.23 18.95
N ASP A 116 -8.92 13.51 19.21
CA ASP A 116 -8.77 14.53 18.19
C ASP A 116 -7.34 14.49 17.65
N PHE A 117 -7.19 14.20 16.36
CA PHE A 117 -5.92 14.32 15.66
C PHE A 117 -5.89 15.69 14.99
N THR A 118 -5.39 16.69 15.72
CA THR A 118 -4.90 17.93 15.10
C THR A 118 -3.41 17.77 14.84
N SER A 119 -3.05 17.62 13.55
CA SER A 119 -1.70 17.70 12.94
C SER A 119 -0.53 17.10 13.72
#